data_AF-A0A8S2URS0-F1
#
_entry.id   AF-A0A8S2URS0-F1
#
_cell.length_a   1.000
_cell.length_b   1.000
_cell.length_c   1.000
_cell.angle_alpha   90.00
_cell.angle_beta   90.00
_cell.angle_gamma   90.00
#
_symmetry.space_group_name_H-M   'P 1'
#
loop_
_entity.id
_entity.type
_entity.pdbx_description
1 polymer ?
#
loop_
_entity_poly.entity_id
_entity_poly.type
_entity_poly.pdbx_seq_one_letter_code
_entity_poly.pdbx_strand_id
1 'polypeptide(L)' 'VEYETFNEAKSALQELDGRDLLGHKLHVDWAFVKGPLKKRGNNNRTSSTTIKTISGTGRSTYRRR' A
#
# COMPACT_ATOMS: atom_id res chain seq x y z
N VAL A 1 -10.17 -2.08 -23.13
CA VAL A 1 -11.20 -1.34 -23.87
C VAL A 1 -11.10 0.10 -23.42
N GLU A 2 -10.95 1.04 -24.36
CA GLU A 2 -10.81 2.47 -24.06
C GLU A 2 -11.99 3.22 -24.66
N TYR A 3 -12.54 4.17 -23.89
CA TYR A 3 -13.62 5.05 -24.31
C TYR A 3 -13.10 6.48 -24.35
N GLU A 4 -13.70 7.31 -25.20
CA GLU A 4 -13.33 8.72 -25.31
C GLU A 4 -13.64 9.49 -24.03
N THR A 5 -14.79 9.19 -23.41
CA THR A 5 -15.26 9.94 -22.24
C THR A 5 -15.38 9.06 -20.98
N PHE A 6 -15.19 9.70 -19.82
CA PHE A 6 -15.33 9.03 -18.52
C PHE A 6 -16.75 8.52 -18.26
N ASN A 7 -17.76 9.30 -18.65
CA ASN A 7 -19.16 8.95 -18.39
C ASN A 7 -19.59 7.72 -19.18
N GLU A 8 -19.15 7.59 -20.43
CA GLU A 8 -19.41 6.39 -21.24
C GLU A 8 -18.75 5.16 -20.62
N ALA A 9 -17.47 5.25 -20.23
CA ALA A 9 -16.78 4.15 -19.57
C ALA A 9 -17.48 3.73 -18.27
N LYS A 10 -17.94 4.71 -17.47
CA LYS A 10 -18.65 4.46 -16.22
C LYS A 10 -20.01 3.78 -16.46
N SER A 11 -20.76 4.24 -17.46
CA SER A 11 -22.04 3.64 -17.84
C SER A 11 -21.87 2.20 -18.31
N ALA A 12 -20.89 1.96 -19.17
CA ALA A 12 -20.58 0.63 -19.68
C ALA A 12 -20.15 -0.33 -18.56
N LEU A 13 -19.30 0.13 -17.64
CA LEU A 13 -18.89 -0.66 -16.48
C LEU A 13 -20.09 -1.09 -15.62
N GLN A 14 -21.03 -0.17 -15.35
CA GLN A 14 -22.22 -0.48 -14.54
C GLN A 14 -23.20 -1.44 -15.21
N GLU A 15 -23.32 -1.40 -16.54
CA GLU A 15 -24.26 -2.25 -17.29
C GLU A 15 -23.69 -3.64 -17.63
N LEU A 16 -22.38 -3.72 -17.88
CA LEU A 16 -21.73 -4.92 -18.38
C LEU A 16 -21.11 -5.78 -17.28
N ASP A 17 -20.78 -5.20 -16.12
CA ASP A 17 -20.23 -5.98 -15.01
C ASP A 17 -21.24 -7.02 -14.51
N GLY A 18 -20.86 -8.28 -14.58
CA GLY A 18 -21.70 -9.41 -14.22
C GLY A 18 -22.69 -9.86 -15.29
N ARG A 19 -22.66 -9.27 -16.50
CA ARG A 19 -23.48 -9.74 -17.62
C ARG A 19 -22.90 -10.99 -18.27
N ASP A 20 -23.77 -11.87 -18.76
CA ASP A 20 -23.34 -13.07 -19.47
C ASP A 20 -23.17 -12.77 -20.96
N LEU A 21 -21.99 -13.10 -21.49
CA LEU A 21 -21.68 -13.06 -22.90
C LEU A 21 -21.27 -14.45 -23.36
N LEU A 22 -22.06 -15.03 -24.27
CA LEU A 22 -21.83 -16.38 -24.83
C LEU A 22 -21.71 -17.47 -23.76
N GLY A 23 -22.47 -17.35 -22.66
CA GLY A 23 -22.44 -18.31 -21.55
C GLY A 23 -21.31 -18.09 -20.55
N HIS A 24 -20.53 -17.01 -20.69
CA HIS A 24 -19.49 -16.63 -19.75
C HIS A 24 -19.84 -15.32 -19.06
N LYS A 25 -19.74 -15.31 -17.73
CA LYS A 25 -19.96 -14.10 -16.94
C LYS A 25 -18.77 -13.16 -17.08
N LEU A 26 -19.04 -11.92 -17.50
CA LEU A 26 -18.02 -10.90 -17.63
C LEU A 26 -17.78 -10.19 -16.30
N HIS A 27 -16.54 -9.80 -16.07
CA HIS A 27 -16.17 -8.87 -15.00
C HIS A 27 -15.51 -7.65 -15.66
N VAL A 28 -16.00 -6.46 -15.35
CA VAL A 28 -15.55 -5.22 -15.97
C VAL A 28 -15.11 -4.24 -14.89
N ASP A 29 -13.82 -3.92 -14.89
CA ASP A 29 -13.20 -3.01 -13.92
C ASP A 29 -12.48 -1.86 -14.60
N TRP A 30 -12.15 -0.83 -13.81
CA TRP A 30 -11.24 0.22 -14.24
C TRP A 30 -9.84 -0.32 -14.49
N ALA A 31 -9.25 0.05 -15.62
CA ALA A 31 -7.89 -0.36 -15.98
C ALA A 31 -6.82 0.16 -14.99
N PHE A 32 -7.08 1.30 -14.33
CA PHE A 32 -6.16 1.93 -13.40
C PHE A 32 -6.89 2.44 -12.16
N VAL A 33 -6.20 2.35 -11.02
CA VAL A 33 -6.61 2.98 -9.75
C VAL A 33 -5.58 4.01 -9.34
N LYS A 34 -5.97 4.96 -8.48
CA LYS A 34 -4.99 5.82 -7.83
C LYS A 34 -4.03 4.92 -7.02
N GLY A 35 -2.73 5.13 -7.20
CA GLY A 35 -1.71 4.36 -6.50
C GLY A 35 -1.90 4.39 -4.98
N PRO A 36 -1.36 3.40 -4.26
CA PRO A 36 -1.54 3.31 -2.81
C PRO A 36 -1.11 4.62 -2.15
N LEU A 37 -2.03 5.22 -1.39
CA LEU A 37 -1.72 6.39 -0.58
C LEU A 37 -0.55 6.02 0.33
N LYS A 38 0.57 6.76 0.23
CA LYS A 38 1.70 6.59 1.15
C LYS A 38 1.16 6.70 2.57
N LYS A 39 1.04 5.56 3.26
CA LYS A 39 0.76 5.55 4.70
C LYS A 39 1.90 6.36 5.30
N ARG A 40 1.58 7.56 5.83
CA ARG A 40 2.54 8.34 6.62
C ARG A 40 2.93 7.40 7.74
N GLY A 41 4.13 6.81 7.63
CA GLY A 41 4.55 5.72 8.50
C GLY A 41 4.38 6.18 9.94
N ASN A 42 3.68 5.37 10.73
CA ASN A 42 3.66 5.50 12.17
C ASN A 42 5.11 5.58 12.62
N ASN A 43 5.54 6.78 12.98
CA ASN A 43 6.87 7.07 13.49
C ASN A 43 6.90 6.59 14.94
N ASN A 44 6.69 5.28 15.16
CA ASN A 44 7.01 4.61 16.41
C ASN A 44 8.53 4.48 16.47
N ARG A 45 9.20 5.61 16.66
CA ARG A 45 10.51 5.67 17.29
C ARG A 45 10.31 5.43 18.78
N THR A 46 9.84 4.23 19.13
CA THR A 46 10.17 3.67 20.44
C THR A 46 11.60 3.15 20.35
N SER A 47 12.55 4.08 20.22
CA SER A 47 13.87 3.87 20.76
C SER A 47 13.66 3.79 22.27
N SER A 48 13.32 2.61 22.77
CA SER A 48 13.47 2.31 24.17
C SER A 48 14.96 2.41 24.45
N THR A 49 15.38 3.61 24.84
CA THR A 49 16.62 3.79 25.57
C THR A 49 16.41 3.08 26.89
N THR A 50 16.55 1.74 26.90
CA THR A 50 16.82 1.03 28.13
C THR A 50 18.19 1.52 28.59
N ILE A 51 18.20 2.57 29.41
CA ILE A 51 19.36 2.90 30.23
C ILE A 51 19.53 1.71 31.18
N LYS A 52 20.33 0.73 30.77
CA LYS A 52 20.90 -0.22 31.72
C LYS A 52 21.97 0.55 32.48
N THR A 53 21.64 0.94 33.71
CA THR A 53 22.66 1.28 34.71
C THR A 53 23.48 0.02 34.97
N ILE A 54 24.63 -0.09 34.30
CA ILE A 54 25.63 -1.11 34.63
C ILE A 54 26.56 -0.46 35.64
N SER A 55 26.27 -0.68 36.91
CA SER A 55 27.26 -0.53 37.97
C SER A 55 28.38 -1.54 37.74
N GLY A 56 29.59 -1.01 37.64
CA GLY A 56 30.79 -1.77 37.97
C GLY A 56 31.36 -2.66 36.86
N THR A 57 32.67 -2.55 36.74
CA THR A 57 33.61 -3.47 36.09
C THR A 57 33.78 -3.28 34.58
N GLY A 58 34.88 -2.60 34.27
CA GLY A 58 35.21 -2.11 32.95
C GLY A 58 35.52 -3.21 31.93
N ARG A 59 35.24 -2.88 30.67
CA ARG A 59 35.94 -3.47 29.53
C ARG A 59 35.95 -2.45 28.40
N SER A 60 37.13 -1.91 28.14
CA SER A 60 37.43 -0.98 27.07
C SER A 60 36.98 -1.55 25.72
N THR A 61 36.12 -0.83 24.99
CA THR A 61 35.86 -1.12 23.57
C THR A 61 36.36 0.05 22.74
N TYR A 62 37.42 -0.22 21.98
CA TYR A 62 38.04 0.68 21.01
C TYR A 62 37.01 1.10 19.95
N ARG A 63 36.85 2.42 19.71
CA ARG A 63 36.00 2.96 18.64
C ARG A 63 36.91 3.39 17.48
N ARG A 64 36.86 2.65 16.36
CA ARG A 64 37.51 3.06 15.10
C ARG A 64 36.92 4.37 14.60
N ARG A 65 37.79 5.25 14.11
CA ARG A 65 37.45 6.40 13.27
C ARG A 65 36.80 5.94 11.97
#